data_AF-A0A2W4WSL1-F1
#
_entry.id   AF-A0A2W4WSL1-F1
#
_cell.length_a   1.000
_cell.length_b   1.000
_cell.length_c   1.000
_cell.angle_alpha   90.00
_cell.angle_beta   90.00
_cell.angle_gamma   90.00
#
_symmetry.space_group_name_H-M   'P 1'
#
loop_
_entity.id
_entity.type
_entity.pdbx_description
1 polymer ?
#
loop_
_entity_poly.entity_id
_entity_poly.type
_entity_poly.pdbx_seq_one_letter_code
_entity_poly.pdbx_strand_id
1 'polypeptide(L)'
;MVARSLGCFGSAMATITGLAGFVWVLNLPYPMIRWPVSRVAPLVLLPSYIKMDHDYRQAISLVEQADQLVNQATSASDIELGDEKVAQAQMHLDGLPVWFLGYYPTGYCTFFGCTWRFTVDEFQSARGEIGRMEAVVFQERNAQNLLQEGTLAVSGAQQAFQTAESGSDRAVALTTWQQGMDRLNEIPPVTLAGRQSATKLAAYERDYQQVAGNVAGGNRSGTLVDAAKAFGYEAAVAGQNPPHSVARWETIAGLWESAIARLEAIPVEDPGYSEAQTLLAQYQSNLGIVQENMIKEEASARAFDSANEKSTRMLAQNLEGMDRNQIASLLQDILNDLEKVQPGTTSHARAADMMKSANQKLTQLK
;
A
#
# COMPACT_ATOMS: atom_id res chain seq x y z
N MET A 1 80.02 72.30 -3.72
CA MET A 1 79.02 72.60 -4.76
C MET A 1 78.14 71.38 -4.88
N VAL A 2 76.85 71.35 -4.54
CA VAL A 2 75.75 72.30 -4.75
C VAL A 2 74.71 72.05 -3.64
N ALA A 3 74.12 73.12 -3.09
CA ALA A 3 72.95 73.05 -2.24
C ALA A 3 71.68 72.84 -3.07
N ARG A 4 70.70 72.06 -2.59
CA ARG A 4 69.28 72.25 -2.95
C ARG A 4 68.33 71.63 -1.93
N SER A 5 67.71 72.55 -1.18
CA SER A 5 66.34 72.56 -0.65
C SER A 5 65.72 71.27 -0.11
N LEU A 6 65.57 71.24 1.22
CA LEU A 6 64.45 70.59 1.90
C LEU A 6 63.13 71.13 1.32
N GLY A 7 62.34 70.26 0.70
CA GLY A 7 60.95 70.51 0.31
C GLY A 7 60.02 69.68 1.20
N CYS A 8 59.17 70.38 1.95
CA CYS A 8 58.10 69.84 2.79
C CYS A 8 57.19 68.85 2.02
N PHE A 9 57.42 67.54 2.17
CA PHE A 9 56.44 66.52 1.73
C PHE A 9 56.25 65.37 2.74
N GLY A 10 57.01 65.33 3.85
CA GLY A 10 56.94 64.25 4.84
C GLY A 10 55.94 64.44 5.99
N SER A 11 55.48 65.67 6.26
CA SER A 11 54.64 65.98 7.43
C SER A 11 53.13 66.00 7.16
N ALA A 12 52.70 65.90 5.90
CA ALA A 12 51.27 65.84 5.55
C ALA A 12 50.70 64.40 5.53
N MET A 13 51.52 63.37 5.31
CA MET A 13 51.05 61.98 5.29
C MET A 13 50.93 61.33 6.68
N ALA A 14 51.76 61.73 7.64
CA ALA A 14 51.75 61.17 8.99
C ALA A 14 50.58 61.70 9.87
N THR A 15 50.07 62.90 9.57
CA THR A 15 48.95 63.50 10.31
C THR A 15 47.60 62.91 9.87
N ILE A 16 47.43 62.60 8.59
CA ILE A 16 46.18 61.99 8.08
C ILE A 16 46.01 60.54 8.57
N THR A 17 47.09 59.76 8.64
CA THR A 17 47.06 58.39 9.17
C THR A 17 46.80 58.35 10.68
N GLY A 18 47.40 59.26 11.45
CA GLY A 18 47.14 59.39 12.89
C GLY A 18 45.70 59.81 13.21
N LEU A 19 45.13 60.74 12.44
CA LEU A 19 43.75 61.20 12.60
C LEU A 19 42.73 60.12 12.21
N ALA A 20 42.98 59.36 11.14
CA ALA A 20 42.11 58.26 10.74
C ALA A 20 42.09 57.12 11.79
N GLY A 21 43.24 56.76 12.35
CA GLY A 21 43.33 55.77 13.43
C GLY A 21 42.63 56.23 14.72
N PHE A 22 42.72 57.52 15.04
CA PHE A 22 42.05 58.10 16.20
C PHE A 22 40.52 58.13 16.04
N VAL A 23 40.02 58.52 14.85
CA VAL A 23 38.57 58.47 14.53
C VAL A 23 38.04 57.04 14.59
N TRP A 24 38.82 56.05 14.16
CA TRP A 24 38.45 54.64 14.26
C TRP A 24 38.28 54.18 15.72
N VAL A 25 39.23 54.52 16.61
CA VAL A 25 39.14 54.20 18.05
C VAL A 25 37.93 54.87 18.71
N LEU A 26 37.65 56.13 18.37
CA LEU A 26 36.50 56.87 18.91
C LEU A 26 35.15 56.34 18.39
N ASN A 27 35.14 55.67 17.24
CA ASN A 27 33.96 55.03 16.66
C ASN A 27 33.80 53.55 17.08
N LEU A 28 34.67 53.01 17.94
CA LEU A 28 34.55 51.64 18.42
C LEU A 28 33.22 51.41 19.17
N PRO A 29 32.57 50.24 19.03
CA PRO A 29 31.30 49.93 19.65
C PRO A 29 31.45 49.56 21.14
N TYR A 30 32.19 50.37 21.92
CA TYR A 30 32.30 50.23 23.38
C TYR A 30 31.57 51.37 24.09
N PRO A 31 30.61 51.07 25.00
CA PRO A 31 29.80 52.09 25.66
C PRO A 31 30.64 53.11 26.44
N MET A 32 31.74 52.66 27.07
CA MET A 32 32.65 53.52 27.83
C MET A 32 33.38 54.56 26.97
N ILE A 33 33.57 54.27 25.67
CA ILE A 33 34.25 55.16 24.72
C ILE A 33 33.23 56.06 24.01
N ARG A 34 32.09 55.50 23.60
CA ARG A 34 31.08 56.23 22.82
C ARG A 34 30.24 57.21 23.64
N TRP A 35 30.00 56.94 24.93
CA TRP A 35 29.19 57.84 25.77
C TRP A 35 29.81 59.25 25.88
N PRO A 36 31.11 59.43 26.19
CA PRO A 36 31.75 60.74 26.14
C PRO A 36 31.75 61.35 24.72
N VAL A 37 32.05 60.56 23.68
CA VAL A 37 32.13 61.05 22.30
C VAL A 37 30.78 61.56 21.80
N SER A 38 29.68 60.92 22.17
CA SER A 38 28.33 61.36 21.79
C SER A 38 27.95 62.74 22.33
N ARG A 39 28.49 63.13 23.50
CA ARG A 39 28.24 64.44 24.14
C ARG A 39 29.16 65.54 23.61
N VAL A 40 30.39 65.19 23.26
CA VAL A 40 31.46 66.15 22.95
C VAL A 40 31.63 66.33 21.43
N ALA A 41 31.51 65.27 20.64
CA ALA A 41 31.75 65.27 19.20
C ALA A 41 30.80 64.31 18.45
N PRO A 42 29.47 64.59 18.44
CA PRO A 42 28.46 63.67 17.91
C PRO A 42 28.63 63.34 16.42
N LEU A 43 29.20 64.26 15.63
CA LEU A 43 29.46 64.06 14.20
C LEU A 43 30.42 62.88 13.91
N VAL A 44 31.31 62.54 14.85
CA VAL A 44 32.26 61.42 14.71
C VAL A 44 31.54 60.06 14.69
N LEU A 45 30.36 59.98 15.33
CA LEU A 45 29.57 58.75 15.42
C LEU A 45 28.51 58.63 14.31
N LEU A 46 28.33 59.67 13.48
CA LEU A 46 27.29 59.73 12.45
C LEU A 46 27.33 58.52 11.48
N PRO A 47 28.49 58.08 10.96
CA PRO A 47 28.53 56.89 10.10
C PRO A 47 28.06 55.60 10.80
N SER A 48 28.37 55.44 12.10
CA SER A 48 27.90 54.28 12.86
C SER A 48 26.41 54.33 13.14
N TYR A 49 25.84 55.52 13.36
CA TYR A 49 24.39 55.67 13.55
C TYR A 49 23.61 55.42 12.26
N ILE A 50 24.14 55.85 11.10
CA ILE A 50 23.56 55.56 9.79
C ILE A 50 23.55 54.05 9.54
N LYS A 51 24.67 53.36 9.79
CA LYS A 51 24.74 51.89 9.65
C LYS A 51 23.73 51.18 10.55
N MET A 52 23.65 51.58 11.81
CA MET A 52 22.78 50.95 12.79
C MET A 52 21.30 51.17 12.49
N ASP A 53 20.89 52.35 12.00
CA ASP A 53 19.52 52.51 11.51
C ASP A 53 19.24 51.66 10.28
N HIS A 54 20.17 51.62 9.32
CA HIS A 54 20.01 50.78 8.15
C HIS A 54 19.80 49.32 8.56
N ASP A 55 20.66 48.79 9.43
CA ASP A 55 20.53 47.44 9.98
C ASP A 55 19.20 47.26 10.71
N TYR A 56 18.76 48.24 11.52
CA TYR A 56 17.47 48.15 12.21
C TYR A 56 16.28 48.10 11.23
N ARG A 57 16.23 49.01 10.26
CA ARG A 57 15.14 49.05 9.26
C ARG A 57 15.11 47.81 8.39
N GLN A 58 16.28 47.32 7.97
CA GLN A 58 16.39 46.07 7.23
C GLN A 58 15.93 44.90 8.09
N ALA A 59 16.38 44.81 9.34
CA ALA A 59 15.97 43.77 10.28
C ALA A 59 14.44 43.72 10.44
N ILE A 60 13.78 44.83 10.75
CA ILE A 60 12.31 44.87 10.92
C ILE A 60 11.58 44.50 9.62
N SER A 61 12.02 45.04 8.48
CA SER A 61 11.40 44.72 7.19
C SER A 61 11.58 43.26 6.79
N LEU A 62 12.72 42.65 7.11
CA LEU A 62 13.01 41.25 6.85
C LEU A 62 12.27 40.32 7.81
N VAL A 63 12.10 40.70 9.08
CA VAL A 63 11.25 39.98 10.04
C VAL A 63 9.82 39.90 9.55
N GLU A 64 9.25 41.01 9.07
CA GLU A 64 7.88 41.03 8.53
C GLU A 64 7.75 40.15 7.27
N GLN A 65 8.71 40.21 6.35
CA GLN A 65 8.74 39.35 5.18
C GLN A 65 8.88 37.87 5.55
N ALA A 66 9.76 37.57 6.50
CA ALA A 66 9.97 36.22 7.01
C ALA A 66 8.71 35.68 7.68
N ASP A 67 7.99 36.49 8.46
CA ASP A 67 6.75 36.08 9.13
C ASP A 67 5.70 35.62 8.11
N GLN A 68 5.49 36.40 7.06
CA GLN A 68 4.56 36.04 5.98
C GLN A 68 4.97 34.73 5.30
N LEU A 69 6.26 34.56 5.04
CA LEU A 69 6.79 33.39 4.32
C LEU A 69 6.83 32.11 5.18
N VAL A 70 7.01 32.25 6.50
CA VAL A 70 7.13 31.12 7.43
C VAL A 70 5.79 30.77 8.06
N ASN A 71 5.11 31.75 8.68
CA ASN A 71 3.88 31.50 9.44
C ASN A 71 2.63 31.44 8.56
N GLN A 72 2.69 31.99 7.34
CA GLN A 72 1.58 31.97 6.37
C GLN A 72 1.94 31.19 5.10
N ALA A 73 2.93 30.30 5.20
CA ALA A 73 3.41 29.50 4.09
C ALA A 73 2.30 28.66 3.44
N THR A 74 2.26 28.70 2.12
CA THR A 74 1.35 27.87 1.31
C THR A 74 2.09 26.78 0.53
N SER A 75 3.42 26.93 0.41
CA SER A 75 4.30 26.04 -0.32
C SER A 75 5.63 25.82 0.41
N ALA A 76 6.34 24.74 0.07
CA ALA A 76 7.68 24.49 0.59
C ALA A 76 8.68 25.58 0.15
N SER A 77 8.50 26.15 -1.04
CA SER A 77 9.31 27.28 -1.51
C SER A 77 9.11 28.55 -0.68
N ASP A 78 7.91 28.77 -0.10
CA ASP A 78 7.69 29.89 0.81
C ASP A 78 8.53 29.72 2.07
N ILE A 79 8.57 28.50 2.65
CA ILE A 79 9.39 28.17 3.82
C ILE A 79 10.89 28.33 3.52
N GLU A 80 11.35 27.88 2.35
CA GLU A 80 12.76 28.02 1.95
C GLU A 80 13.18 29.48 1.81
N LEU A 81 12.38 30.30 1.12
CA LEU A 81 12.64 31.74 1.02
C LEU A 81 12.51 32.41 2.39
N GLY A 82 11.54 31.99 3.21
CA GLY A 82 11.36 32.44 4.58
C GLY A 82 12.61 32.22 5.43
N ASP A 83 13.23 31.04 5.37
CA ASP A 83 14.49 30.71 6.06
C ASP A 83 15.62 31.67 5.66
N GLU A 84 15.76 31.98 4.36
CA GLU A 84 16.74 32.97 3.90
C GLU A 84 16.46 34.36 4.48
N LYS A 85 15.18 34.76 4.59
CA LYS A 85 14.79 36.05 5.20
C LYS A 85 15.01 36.08 6.70
N VAL A 86 14.73 34.98 7.41
CA VAL A 86 15.03 34.82 8.84
C VAL A 86 16.53 34.97 9.07
N ALA A 87 17.37 34.31 8.28
CA ALA A 87 18.83 34.41 8.39
C ALA A 87 19.34 35.83 8.11
N GLN A 88 18.82 36.50 7.08
CA GLN A 88 19.15 37.90 6.77
C GLN A 88 18.70 38.85 7.90
N ALA A 89 17.50 38.65 8.44
CA ALA A 89 16.98 39.43 9.56
C ALA A 89 17.89 39.28 10.79
N GLN A 90 18.26 38.05 11.13
CA GLN A 90 19.16 37.73 12.24
C GLN A 90 20.53 38.39 12.06
N MET A 91 21.10 38.35 10.85
CA MET A 91 22.37 39.02 10.53
C MET A 91 22.32 40.53 10.77
N HIS A 92 21.26 41.21 10.32
CA HIS A 92 21.11 42.65 10.56
C HIS A 92 20.85 42.96 12.04
N LEU A 93 20.13 42.09 12.75
CA LEU A 93 19.86 42.24 14.17
C LEU A 93 21.12 42.07 15.04
N ASP A 94 21.98 41.11 14.71
CA ASP A 94 23.28 40.93 15.38
C ASP A 94 24.28 42.05 15.06
N GLY A 95 24.06 42.78 13.95
CA GLY A 95 24.77 44.01 13.61
C GLY A 95 24.47 45.18 14.56
N LEU A 96 23.44 45.08 15.40
CA LEU A 96 23.04 46.11 16.36
C LEU A 96 23.78 45.92 17.70
N PRO A 97 24.54 46.91 18.18
CA PRO A 97 25.28 46.79 19.42
C PRO A 97 24.35 46.72 20.65
N VAL A 98 24.45 45.64 21.43
CA VAL A 98 23.59 45.36 22.61
C VAL A 98 23.59 46.48 23.66
N TRP A 99 24.72 47.16 23.86
CA TRP A 99 24.83 48.25 24.85
C TRP A 99 24.10 49.54 24.44
N PHE A 100 23.74 49.70 23.16
CA PHE A 100 23.04 50.88 22.65
C PHE A 100 21.57 50.91 23.11
N LEU A 101 21.00 49.74 23.41
CA LEU A 101 19.59 49.51 23.71
C LEU A 101 19.12 50.15 25.03
N GLY A 102 19.92 50.08 26.09
CA GLY A 102 19.49 50.52 27.44
C GLY A 102 19.82 51.98 27.79
N TYR A 103 20.68 52.66 27.04
CA TYR A 103 21.25 53.95 27.48
C TYR A 103 20.94 55.16 26.58
N TYR A 104 20.48 55.01 25.32
CA TYR A 104 20.03 56.15 24.50
C TYR A 104 19.00 55.78 23.42
N PRO A 105 17.76 56.30 23.55
CA PRO A 105 17.16 56.95 22.39
C PRO A 105 16.28 58.17 22.78
N THR A 106 16.70 59.39 22.41
CA THR A 106 15.78 60.53 22.25
C THR A 106 15.93 61.05 20.83
N GLY A 107 14.89 60.87 20.01
CA GLY A 107 14.97 61.15 18.58
C GLY A 107 15.02 62.65 18.19
N TYR A 108 15.18 62.83 16.87
CA TYR A 108 14.93 64.00 16.01
C TYR A 108 16.03 65.06 15.91
N CYS A 109 16.65 65.17 14.73
CA CYS A 109 17.42 66.35 14.34
C CYS A 109 16.60 67.22 13.39
N THR A 110 16.71 68.51 13.63
CA THR A 110 16.29 69.66 12.81
C THR A 110 17.56 70.53 12.65
N PHE A 111 17.74 71.47 11.72
CA PHE A 111 16.86 72.12 10.74
C PHE A 111 16.72 71.37 9.39
N PHE A 112 17.46 70.28 9.13
CA PHE A 112 17.16 69.39 7.97
C PHE A 112 17.41 67.88 8.23
N GLY A 113 17.21 67.39 9.47
CA GLY A 113 16.86 65.98 9.74
C GLY A 113 17.81 65.16 10.63
N CYS A 114 17.24 64.33 11.53
CA CYS A 114 17.60 62.92 11.83
C CYS A 114 16.82 62.32 13.03
N THR A 115 15.87 61.43 12.79
CA THR A 115 14.98 60.91 13.84
C THR A 115 15.15 59.40 13.99
N TRP A 116 15.86 58.95 15.03
CA TRP A 116 15.93 57.54 15.39
C TRP A 116 15.15 57.28 16.68
N ARG A 117 14.19 56.35 16.62
CA ARG A 117 13.54 55.76 17.79
C ARG A 117 13.56 54.24 17.61
N PHE A 118 14.30 53.59 18.47
CA PHE A 118 14.48 52.15 18.55
C PHE A 118 14.47 51.80 20.03
N THR A 119 13.64 50.85 20.41
CA THR A 119 13.46 50.46 21.82
C THR A 119 14.04 49.08 22.09
N VAL A 120 14.41 48.83 23.35
CA VAL A 120 14.83 47.50 23.81
C VAL A 120 13.73 46.48 23.55
N ASP A 121 12.48 46.89 23.76
CA ASP A 121 11.30 46.05 23.60
C ASP A 121 11.13 45.61 22.14
N GLU A 122 11.26 46.52 21.17
CA GLU A 122 11.22 46.18 19.73
C GLU A 122 12.35 45.22 19.34
N PHE A 123 13.56 45.43 19.84
CA PHE A 123 14.69 44.52 19.59
C PHE A 123 14.46 43.12 20.16
N GLN A 124 14.03 43.06 21.44
CA GLN A 124 13.75 41.79 22.11
C GLN A 124 12.59 41.06 21.42
N SER A 125 11.55 41.79 21.00
CA SER A 125 10.44 41.24 20.22
C SER A 125 10.94 40.67 18.90
N ALA A 126 11.73 41.43 18.13
CA ALA A 126 12.27 40.97 16.85
C ALA A 126 13.15 39.72 17.00
N ARG A 127 14.03 39.67 18.01
CA ARG A 127 14.79 38.43 18.34
C ARG A 127 13.87 37.26 18.68
N GLY A 128 12.82 37.51 19.45
CA GLY A 128 11.84 36.50 19.84
C GLY A 128 11.11 35.92 18.63
N GLU A 129 10.65 36.78 17.72
CA GLU A 129 9.97 36.33 16.50
C GLU A 129 10.92 35.55 15.57
N ILE A 130 12.16 36.01 15.38
CA ILE A 130 13.18 35.28 14.62
C ILE A 130 13.38 33.87 15.21
N GLY A 131 13.61 33.77 16.52
CA GLY A 131 13.82 32.46 17.17
C GLY A 131 12.60 31.53 17.07
N ARG A 132 11.37 32.07 17.06
CA ARG A 132 10.16 31.28 16.80
C ARG A 132 10.10 30.81 15.36
N MET A 133 10.38 31.68 14.39
CA MET A 133 10.39 31.33 12.97
C MET A 133 11.46 30.28 12.66
N GLU A 134 12.66 30.39 13.24
CA GLU A 134 13.70 29.35 13.13
C GLU A 134 13.19 27.98 13.60
N ALA A 135 12.45 27.95 14.71
CA ALA A 135 11.86 26.71 15.22
C ALA A 135 10.77 26.17 14.28
N VAL A 136 9.93 27.04 13.70
CA VAL A 136 8.90 26.64 12.72
C VAL A 136 9.57 26.10 11.45
N VAL A 137 10.55 26.81 10.88
CA VAL A 137 11.31 26.35 9.71
C VAL A 137 11.96 25.00 9.97
N PHE A 138 12.56 24.80 11.14
CA PHE A 138 13.15 23.51 11.51
C PHE A 138 12.10 22.39 11.57
N GLN A 139 10.94 22.64 12.17
CA GLN A 139 9.83 21.68 12.21
C GLN A 139 9.31 21.36 10.81
N GLU A 140 9.12 22.38 9.97
CA GLU A 140 8.66 22.22 8.58
C GLU A 140 9.65 21.42 7.74
N ARG A 141 10.97 21.67 7.86
CA ARG A 141 11.98 20.87 7.15
C ARG A 141 11.94 19.39 7.52
N ASN A 142 11.85 19.09 8.82
CA ASN A 142 11.75 17.70 9.28
C ASN A 142 10.45 17.04 8.78
N ALA A 143 9.33 17.77 8.88
CA ALA A 143 8.03 17.29 8.41
C ALA A 143 8.02 17.08 6.89
N GLN A 144 8.67 17.94 6.11
CA GLN A 144 8.80 17.83 4.67
C GLN A 144 9.63 16.60 4.26
N ASN A 145 10.71 16.30 4.97
CA ASN A 145 11.48 15.07 4.74
C ASN A 145 10.62 13.82 4.99
N LEU A 146 9.90 13.78 6.11
CA LEU A 146 8.99 12.67 6.43
C LEU A 146 7.87 12.52 5.38
N LEU A 147 7.33 13.65 4.89
CA LEU A 147 6.32 13.64 3.82
C LEU A 147 6.88 13.01 2.54
N GLN A 148 8.10 13.36 2.17
CA GLN A 148 8.76 12.78 0.99
C GLN A 148 9.04 11.29 1.19
N GLU A 149 9.62 10.90 2.31
CA GLU A 149 9.93 9.49 2.62
C GLU A 149 8.66 8.62 2.65
N GLY A 150 7.61 9.08 3.34
CA GLY A 150 6.33 8.37 3.41
C GLY A 150 5.65 8.26 2.04
N THR A 151 5.63 9.36 1.26
CA THR A 151 5.07 9.37 -0.09
C THR A 151 5.83 8.41 -1.01
N LEU A 152 7.17 8.43 -0.97
CA LEU A 152 8.01 7.52 -1.76
C LEU A 152 7.77 6.06 -1.35
N ALA A 153 7.72 5.77 -0.05
CA ALA A 153 7.43 4.43 0.45
C ALA A 153 6.08 3.90 -0.05
N VAL A 154 5.02 4.70 0.03
CA VAL A 154 3.69 4.34 -0.50
C VAL A 154 3.75 4.10 -2.02
N SER A 155 4.33 5.03 -2.79
CA SER A 155 4.40 4.88 -4.26
C SER A 155 5.23 3.67 -4.70
N GLY A 156 6.34 3.38 -4.00
CA GLY A 156 7.16 2.21 -4.27
C GLY A 156 6.43 0.91 -3.94
N ALA A 157 5.68 0.88 -2.84
CA ALA A 157 4.85 -0.26 -2.48
C ALA A 157 3.69 -0.47 -3.47
N GLN A 158 3.05 0.60 -3.95
CA GLN A 158 2.04 0.54 -5.01
C GLN A 158 2.61 -0.07 -6.29
N GLN A 159 3.81 0.35 -6.71
CA GLN A 159 4.47 -0.21 -7.88
C GLN A 159 4.83 -1.68 -7.67
N ALA A 160 5.41 -2.04 -6.52
CA ALA A 160 5.74 -3.43 -6.19
C ALA A 160 4.49 -4.32 -6.18
N PHE A 161 3.35 -3.82 -5.70
CA PHE A 161 2.08 -4.52 -5.75
C PHE A 161 1.60 -4.79 -7.18
N GLN A 162 1.72 -3.79 -8.07
CA GLN A 162 1.31 -3.92 -9.47
C GLN A 162 2.17 -4.91 -10.26
N THR A 163 3.47 -4.94 -10.00
CA THR A 163 4.42 -5.82 -10.72
C THR A 163 4.52 -7.22 -10.10
N ALA A 164 3.95 -7.46 -8.93
CA ALA A 164 4.02 -8.74 -8.26
C ALA A 164 3.16 -9.81 -8.98
N GLU A 165 3.82 -10.92 -9.34
CA GLU A 165 3.20 -12.08 -9.98
C GLU A 165 2.52 -13.01 -8.96
N SER A 166 3.05 -13.11 -7.74
CA SER A 166 2.52 -13.98 -6.69
C SER A 166 1.63 -13.25 -5.69
N GLY A 167 0.62 -13.95 -5.16
CA GLY A 167 -0.24 -13.42 -4.09
C GLY A 167 0.51 -13.14 -2.78
N SER A 168 1.60 -13.88 -2.52
CA SER A 168 2.48 -13.65 -1.36
C SER A 168 3.24 -12.32 -1.49
N ASP A 169 3.82 -12.05 -2.66
CA ASP A 169 4.57 -10.81 -2.90
C ASP A 169 3.64 -9.58 -2.85
N ARG A 170 2.40 -9.74 -3.34
CA ARG A 170 1.35 -8.72 -3.19
C ARG A 170 1.03 -8.45 -1.72
N ALA A 171 0.95 -9.48 -0.87
CA ALA A 171 0.72 -9.30 0.57
C ALA A 171 1.88 -8.57 1.27
N VAL A 172 3.13 -8.85 0.88
CA VAL A 172 4.31 -8.10 1.36
C VAL A 172 4.23 -6.64 0.91
N ALA A 173 3.90 -6.38 -0.35
CA ALA A 173 3.74 -5.02 -0.86
C ALA A 173 2.64 -4.23 -0.12
N LEU A 174 1.50 -4.86 0.21
CA LEU A 174 0.47 -4.22 1.04
C LEU A 174 0.98 -3.89 2.44
N THR A 175 1.76 -4.76 3.06
CA THR A 175 2.36 -4.48 4.38
C THR A 175 3.29 -3.26 4.32
N THR A 176 4.13 -3.17 3.28
CA THR A 176 5.02 -2.01 3.06
C THR A 176 4.24 -0.74 2.75
N TRP A 177 3.12 -0.84 2.02
CA TRP A 177 2.23 0.29 1.76
C TRP A 177 1.66 0.83 3.08
N GLN A 178 1.12 -0.04 3.94
CA GLN A 178 0.60 0.36 5.25
C GLN A 178 1.67 1.07 6.09
N GLN A 179 2.90 0.55 6.13
CA GLN A 179 4.01 1.21 6.83
C GLN A 179 4.33 2.60 6.27
N GLY A 180 4.24 2.80 4.95
CA GLY A 180 4.38 4.12 4.33
C GLY A 180 3.29 5.09 4.76
N MET A 181 2.04 4.63 4.87
CA MET A 181 0.91 5.41 5.39
C MET A 181 1.07 5.75 6.87
N ASP A 182 1.57 4.82 7.68
CA ASP A 182 1.82 5.05 9.11
C ASP A 182 2.84 6.18 9.33
N ARG A 183 3.93 6.20 8.53
CA ARG A 183 4.92 7.29 8.54
C ARG A 183 4.32 8.65 8.16
N LEU A 184 3.40 8.67 7.21
CA LEU A 184 2.68 9.90 6.83
C LEU A 184 1.77 10.39 7.97
N ASN A 185 1.21 9.48 8.75
CA ASN A 185 0.35 9.79 9.90
C ASN A 185 1.15 10.29 11.13
N GLU A 186 2.45 10.03 11.21
CA GLU A 186 3.33 10.55 12.27
C GLU A 186 3.67 12.04 12.09
N ILE A 187 3.40 12.62 10.92
CA ILE A 187 3.75 14.01 10.61
C ILE A 187 2.84 14.97 11.41
N PRO A 188 3.40 15.93 12.17
CA PRO A 188 2.59 16.84 12.97
C PRO A 188 1.59 17.64 12.11
N PRO A 189 0.29 17.67 12.45
CA PRO A 189 -0.75 18.28 11.61
C PRO A 189 -0.69 19.82 11.57
N VAL A 190 0.06 20.43 12.48
CA VAL A 190 0.28 21.88 12.53
C VAL A 190 1.15 22.37 11.37
N THR A 191 2.02 21.51 10.83
CA THR A 191 2.91 21.88 9.74
C THR A 191 2.19 21.91 8.39
N LEU A 192 2.73 22.63 7.42
CA LEU A 192 2.28 22.60 6.03
C LEU A 192 2.38 21.17 5.48
N ALA A 193 3.50 20.49 5.73
CA ALA A 193 3.71 19.11 5.33
C ALA A 193 2.68 18.15 5.96
N GLY A 194 2.27 18.38 7.21
CA GLY A 194 1.23 17.60 7.87
C GLY A 194 -0.15 17.73 7.21
N ARG A 195 -0.55 18.95 6.81
CA ARG A 195 -1.79 19.17 6.06
C ARG A 195 -1.76 18.50 4.68
N GLN A 196 -0.63 18.58 3.99
CA GLN A 196 -0.42 17.90 2.72
C GLN A 196 -0.44 16.37 2.89
N SER A 197 0.20 15.86 3.95
CA SER A 197 0.21 14.46 4.33
C SER A 197 -1.21 13.94 4.53
N ALA A 198 -2.03 14.61 5.35
CA ALA A 198 -3.40 14.20 5.62
C ALA A 198 -4.25 14.10 4.33
N THR A 199 -4.08 15.03 3.41
CA THR A 199 -4.76 15.00 2.10
C THR A 199 -4.34 13.79 1.28
N LYS A 200 -3.04 13.47 1.24
CA LYS A 200 -2.51 12.30 0.53
C LYS A 200 -2.91 10.99 1.19
N LEU A 201 -2.86 10.92 2.52
CA LEU A 201 -3.20 9.77 3.33
C LEU A 201 -4.64 9.32 3.06
N ALA A 202 -5.60 10.25 3.03
CA ALA A 202 -6.99 9.95 2.70
C ALA A 202 -7.17 9.36 1.28
N ALA A 203 -6.33 9.72 0.32
CA ALA A 203 -6.31 9.09 -1.00
C ALA A 203 -5.70 7.68 -0.93
N TYR A 204 -4.55 7.54 -0.27
CA TYR A 204 -3.85 6.26 -0.12
C TYR A 204 -4.66 5.22 0.65
N GLU A 205 -5.38 5.61 1.70
CA GLU A 205 -6.25 4.71 2.47
C GLU A 205 -7.36 4.13 1.60
N ARG A 206 -7.99 4.95 0.75
CA ARG A 206 -9.04 4.52 -0.18
C ARG A 206 -8.50 3.50 -1.18
N ASP A 207 -7.36 3.82 -1.79
CA ASP A 207 -6.70 2.95 -2.77
C ASP A 207 -6.28 1.63 -2.12
N TYR A 208 -5.71 1.70 -0.90
CA TYR A 208 -5.31 0.54 -0.12
C TYR A 208 -6.49 -0.38 0.22
N GLN A 209 -7.60 0.18 0.70
CA GLN A 209 -8.81 -0.58 1.01
C GLN A 209 -9.36 -1.32 -0.23
N GLN A 210 -9.34 -0.67 -1.39
CA GLN A 210 -9.78 -1.26 -2.64
C GLN A 210 -8.94 -2.49 -3.03
N VAL A 211 -7.61 -2.40 -2.92
CA VAL A 211 -6.73 -3.49 -3.36
C VAL A 211 -6.53 -4.58 -2.31
N ALA A 212 -6.55 -4.24 -1.02
CA ALA A 212 -6.37 -5.19 0.08
C ALA A 212 -7.55 -6.17 0.15
N GLY A 213 -8.78 -5.68 -0.07
CA GLY A 213 -9.97 -6.53 -0.18
C GLY A 213 -9.84 -7.56 -1.31
N ASN A 214 -9.35 -7.13 -2.47
CA ASN A 214 -9.18 -7.99 -3.65
C ASN A 214 -8.10 -9.07 -3.46
N VAL A 215 -7.03 -8.80 -2.71
CA VAL A 215 -5.98 -9.79 -2.42
C VAL A 215 -6.46 -10.82 -1.41
N ALA A 216 -7.18 -10.40 -0.38
CA ALA A 216 -7.77 -11.32 0.60
C ALA A 216 -8.82 -12.25 -0.06
N GLY A 217 -9.69 -11.69 -0.91
CA GLY A 217 -10.63 -12.46 -1.72
C GLY A 217 -9.95 -13.37 -2.74
N GLY A 218 -8.96 -12.84 -3.48
CA GLY A 218 -8.14 -13.58 -4.42
C GLY A 218 -7.46 -14.81 -3.81
N ASN A 219 -6.80 -14.67 -2.65
CA ASN A 219 -6.17 -15.79 -1.96
C ASN A 219 -7.19 -16.85 -1.52
N ARG A 220 -8.36 -16.43 -1.01
CA ARG A 220 -9.44 -17.36 -0.65
C ARG A 220 -9.94 -18.12 -1.87
N SER A 221 -10.27 -17.43 -2.95
CA SER A 221 -10.73 -18.05 -4.20
C SER A 221 -9.70 -19.05 -4.76
N GLY A 222 -8.41 -18.70 -4.75
CA GLY A 222 -7.32 -19.61 -5.14
C GLY A 222 -7.30 -20.92 -4.33
N THR A 223 -7.39 -20.82 -2.99
CA THR A 223 -7.43 -22.04 -2.14
C THR A 223 -8.64 -22.93 -2.40
N LEU A 224 -9.80 -22.33 -2.72
CA LEU A 224 -11.02 -23.08 -3.05
C LEU A 224 -10.89 -23.77 -4.42
N VAL A 225 -10.34 -23.06 -5.42
CA VAL A 225 -10.08 -23.61 -6.76
C VAL A 225 -9.07 -24.77 -6.69
N ASP A 226 -7.97 -24.61 -5.96
CA ASP A 226 -6.96 -25.68 -5.84
C ASP A 226 -7.51 -26.91 -5.12
N ALA A 227 -8.29 -26.71 -4.05
CA ALA A 227 -8.98 -27.79 -3.39
C ALA A 227 -9.96 -28.48 -4.34
N ALA A 228 -10.77 -27.73 -5.09
CA ALA A 228 -11.70 -28.28 -6.08
C ALA A 228 -10.97 -29.11 -7.15
N LYS A 229 -9.82 -28.63 -7.67
CA LYS A 229 -8.98 -29.37 -8.61
C LYS A 229 -8.48 -30.68 -8.03
N ALA A 230 -8.08 -30.71 -6.76
CA ALA A 230 -7.63 -31.94 -6.10
C ALA A 230 -8.76 -32.98 -6.02
N PHE A 231 -9.96 -32.59 -5.57
CA PHE A 231 -11.13 -33.48 -5.54
C PHE A 231 -11.55 -33.94 -6.94
N GLY A 232 -11.56 -33.04 -7.93
CA GLY A 232 -11.88 -33.39 -9.32
C GLY A 232 -10.85 -34.33 -9.95
N TYR A 233 -9.56 -34.16 -9.62
CA TYR A 233 -8.50 -35.08 -10.04
C TYR A 233 -8.70 -36.47 -9.43
N GLU A 234 -8.96 -36.55 -8.13
CA GLU A 234 -9.22 -37.82 -7.44
C GLU A 234 -10.45 -38.53 -8.01
N ALA A 235 -11.53 -37.78 -8.28
CA ALA A 235 -12.73 -38.30 -8.92
C ALA A 235 -12.44 -38.86 -10.32
N ALA A 236 -11.69 -38.11 -11.13
CA ALA A 236 -11.30 -38.52 -12.47
C ALA A 236 -10.44 -39.79 -12.46
N VAL A 237 -9.47 -39.90 -11.53
CA VAL A 237 -8.64 -41.10 -11.35
C VAL A 237 -9.48 -42.28 -10.87
N ALA A 238 -10.37 -42.08 -9.91
CA ALA A 238 -11.19 -43.13 -9.33
C ALA A 238 -12.19 -43.73 -10.34
N GLY A 239 -12.65 -42.93 -11.31
CA GLY A 239 -13.55 -43.34 -12.40
C GLY A 239 -12.88 -43.94 -13.64
N GLN A 240 -11.54 -44.08 -13.65
CA GLN A 240 -10.86 -44.79 -14.74
C GLN A 240 -11.11 -46.30 -14.69
N ASN A 241 -11.12 -46.91 -15.87
CA ASN A 241 -11.25 -48.36 -16.07
C ASN A 241 -12.56 -48.97 -15.52
N PRO A 242 -13.74 -48.52 -15.98
CA PRO A 242 -15.01 -49.20 -15.69
C PRO A 242 -15.01 -50.64 -16.27
N PRO A 243 -15.89 -51.54 -15.79
CA PRO A 243 -17.04 -51.29 -14.91
C PRO A 243 -16.67 -51.12 -13.43
N HIS A 244 -17.51 -50.39 -12.69
CA HIS A 244 -17.40 -50.21 -11.25
C HIS A 244 -18.71 -50.59 -10.56
N SER A 245 -18.62 -50.99 -9.28
CA SER A 245 -19.80 -51.22 -8.45
C SER A 245 -20.54 -49.93 -8.18
N VAL A 246 -21.83 -50.03 -7.83
CA VAL A 246 -22.67 -48.88 -7.43
C VAL A 246 -21.99 -48.06 -6.33
N ALA A 247 -21.46 -48.71 -5.28
CA ALA A 247 -20.79 -48.03 -4.17
C ALA A 247 -19.53 -47.24 -4.61
N ARG A 248 -18.81 -47.74 -5.62
CA ARG A 248 -17.66 -47.02 -6.19
C ARG A 248 -18.11 -45.83 -7.03
N TRP A 249 -19.19 -45.96 -7.81
CA TRP A 249 -19.77 -44.81 -8.52
C TRP A 249 -20.29 -43.73 -7.58
N GLU A 250 -20.94 -44.11 -6.48
CA GLU A 250 -21.39 -43.18 -5.44
C GLU A 250 -20.22 -42.42 -4.82
N THR A 251 -19.11 -43.11 -4.54
CA THR A 251 -17.87 -42.47 -4.05
C THR A 251 -17.33 -41.44 -5.06
N ILE A 252 -17.29 -41.80 -6.35
CA ILE A 252 -16.82 -40.89 -7.40
C ILE A 252 -17.75 -39.68 -7.53
N ALA A 253 -19.07 -39.87 -7.44
CA ALA A 253 -20.05 -38.80 -7.46
C ALA A 253 -19.82 -37.82 -6.29
N GLY A 254 -19.62 -38.33 -5.07
CA GLY A 254 -19.34 -37.51 -3.89
C GLY A 254 -18.06 -36.67 -4.00
N LEU A 255 -17.02 -37.18 -4.68
CA LEU A 255 -15.80 -36.41 -4.96
C LEU A 255 -16.07 -35.26 -5.94
N TRP A 256 -16.85 -35.49 -7.01
CA TRP A 256 -17.27 -34.43 -7.93
C TRP A 256 -18.16 -33.39 -7.25
N GLU A 257 -19.12 -33.81 -6.44
CA GLU A 257 -19.99 -32.91 -5.66
C GLU A 257 -19.17 -32.04 -4.69
N SER A 258 -18.18 -32.63 -4.01
CA SER A 258 -17.26 -31.90 -3.13
C SER A 258 -16.43 -30.86 -3.88
N ALA A 259 -15.99 -31.18 -5.11
CA ALA A 259 -15.28 -30.24 -5.96
C ALA A 259 -16.20 -29.08 -6.40
N ILE A 260 -17.41 -29.39 -6.86
CA ILE A 260 -18.42 -28.41 -7.31
C ILE A 260 -18.80 -27.45 -6.17
N ALA A 261 -19.11 -27.96 -4.98
CA ALA A 261 -19.52 -27.13 -3.84
C ALA A 261 -18.46 -26.09 -3.44
N ARG A 262 -17.17 -26.41 -3.62
CA ARG A 262 -16.08 -25.46 -3.36
C ARG A 262 -16.00 -24.36 -4.41
N LEU A 263 -16.26 -24.69 -5.68
CA LEU A 263 -16.32 -23.73 -6.77
C LEU A 263 -17.53 -22.80 -6.65
N GLU A 264 -18.69 -23.32 -6.21
CA GLU A 264 -19.91 -22.54 -5.95
C GLU A 264 -19.76 -21.56 -4.78
N ALA A 265 -18.85 -21.83 -3.84
CA ALA A 265 -18.58 -20.97 -2.70
C ALA A 265 -17.75 -19.72 -3.03
N ILE A 266 -17.31 -19.55 -4.29
CA ILE A 266 -16.50 -18.42 -4.74
C ILE A 266 -17.45 -17.26 -5.15
N PRO A 267 -17.37 -16.08 -4.48
CA PRO A 267 -18.15 -14.89 -4.83
C PRO A 267 -17.91 -14.39 -6.26
N VAL A 268 -18.90 -13.72 -6.85
CA VAL A 268 -18.81 -13.18 -8.21
C VAL A 268 -17.78 -12.05 -8.35
N GLU A 269 -17.48 -11.38 -7.24
CA GLU A 269 -16.51 -10.28 -7.15
C GLU A 269 -15.07 -10.77 -7.02
N ASP A 270 -14.85 -12.06 -6.72
CA ASP A 270 -13.51 -12.60 -6.53
C ASP A 270 -12.77 -12.79 -7.88
N PRO A 271 -11.47 -12.46 -7.96
CA PRO A 271 -10.67 -12.65 -9.18
C PRO A 271 -10.69 -14.08 -9.74
N GLY A 272 -10.87 -15.10 -8.88
CA GLY A 272 -10.94 -16.51 -9.26
C GLY A 272 -12.29 -16.96 -9.83
N TYR A 273 -13.33 -16.12 -9.85
CA TYR A 273 -14.69 -16.52 -10.23
C TYR A 273 -14.78 -17.06 -11.67
N SER A 274 -14.09 -16.43 -12.62
CA SER A 274 -14.14 -16.86 -14.04
C SER A 274 -13.55 -18.26 -14.25
N GLU A 275 -12.43 -18.57 -13.57
CA GLU A 275 -11.84 -19.91 -13.60
C GLU A 275 -12.78 -20.91 -12.93
N ALA A 276 -13.37 -20.54 -11.79
CA ALA A 276 -14.31 -21.38 -11.07
C ALA A 276 -15.52 -21.79 -11.92
N GLN A 277 -16.13 -20.86 -12.65
CA GLN A 277 -17.25 -21.14 -13.55
C GLN A 277 -16.89 -22.11 -14.69
N THR A 278 -15.67 -22.00 -15.22
CA THR A 278 -15.17 -22.89 -16.27
C THR A 278 -15.04 -24.33 -15.73
N LEU A 279 -14.44 -24.49 -14.55
CA LEU A 279 -14.30 -25.79 -13.90
C LEU A 279 -15.66 -26.36 -13.48
N LEU A 280 -16.57 -25.51 -13.00
CA LEU A 280 -17.90 -25.91 -12.55
C LEU A 280 -18.70 -26.57 -13.69
N ALA A 281 -18.72 -25.96 -14.88
CA ALA A 281 -19.37 -26.55 -16.05
C ALA A 281 -18.76 -27.91 -16.42
N GLN A 282 -17.44 -28.04 -16.37
CA GLN A 282 -16.76 -29.30 -16.63
C GLN A 282 -17.13 -30.37 -15.59
N TYR A 283 -17.12 -30.01 -14.31
CA TYR A 283 -17.32 -30.95 -13.21
C TYR A 283 -18.78 -31.39 -13.12
N GLN A 284 -19.74 -30.51 -13.39
CA GLN A 284 -21.16 -30.86 -13.52
C GLN A 284 -21.40 -31.86 -14.64
N SER A 285 -20.74 -31.69 -15.79
CA SER A 285 -20.80 -32.68 -16.89
C SER A 285 -20.25 -34.04 -16.45
N ASN A 286 -19.08 -34.07 -15.80
CA ASN A 286 -18.48 -35.30 -15.30
C ASN A 286 -19.34 -36.00 -14.24
N LEU A 287 -19.95 -35.23 -13.33
CA LEU A 287 -20.89 -35.77 -12.34
C LEU A 287 -22.10 -36.40 -13.03
N GLY A 288 -22.66 -35.76 -14.04
CA GLY A 288 -23.77 -36.31 -14.82
C GLY A 288 -23.43 -37.67 -15.45
N ILE A 289 -22.24 -37.80 -16.03
CA ILE A 289 -21.75 -39.07 -16.59
C ILE A 289 -21.61 -40.15 -15.50
N VAL A 290 -21.09 -39.79 -14.34
CA VAL A 290 -20.94 -40.74 -13.21
C VAL A 290 -22.30 -41.20 -12.69
N GLN A 291 -23.26 -40.29 -12.54
CA GLN A 291 -24.62 -40.60 -12.10
C GLN A 291 -25.35 -41.50 -13.10
N GLU A 292 -25.21 -41.25 -14.41
CA GLU A 292 -25.77 -42.12 -15.44
C GLU A 292 -25.19 -43.55 -15.37
N ASN A 293 -23.87 -43.67 -15.20
CA ASN A 293 -23.22 -44.97 -15.04
C ASN A 293 -23.66 -45.70 -13.76
N MET A 294 -23.88 -44.97 -12.66
CA MET A 294 -24.40 -45.52 -11.41
C MET A 294 -25.81 -46.11 -11.60
N ILE A 295 -26.72 -45.36 -12.22
CA ILE A 295 -28.10 -45.82 -12.50
C ILE A 295 -28.08 -47.06 -13.40
N LYS A 296 -27.22 -47.04 -14.42
CA LYS A 296 -27.03 -48.16 -15.35
C LYS A 296 -26.51 -49.42 -14.64
N GLU A 297 -25.53 -49.27 -13.76
CA GLU A 297 -24.99 -50.35 -12.94
C GLU A 297 -26.06 -50.93 -11.99
N GLU A 298 -26.81 -50.06 -11.30
CA GLU A 298 -27.85 -50.47 -10.36
C GLU A 298 -28.99 -51.23 -11.06
N ALA A 299 -29.47 -50.73 -12.20
CA ALA A 299 -30.50 -51.40 -12.99
C ALA A 299 -30.02 -52.78 -13.48
N SER A 300 -28.77 -52.87 -13.92
CA SER A 300 -28.18 -54.12 -14.42
C SER A 300 -27.93 -55.13 -13.29
N ALA A 301 -27.50 -54.68 -12.11
CA ALA A 301 -27.37 -55.53 -10.94
C ALA A 301 -28.73 -56.10 -10.52
N ARG A 302 -29.77 -55.27 -10.39
CA ARG A 302 -31.13 -55.72 -10.04
C ARG A 302 -31.70 -56.73 -11.05
N ALA A 303 -31.50 -56.48 -12.34
CA ALA A 303 -31.93 -57.41 -13.39
C ALA A 303 -31.22 -58.76 -13.31
N PHE A 304 -29.90 -58.74 -13.09
CA PHE A 304 -29.12 -59.95 -12.89
C PHE A 304 -29.53 -60.72 -11.63
N ASP A 305 -29.74 -60.03 -10.52
CA ASP A 305 -30.16 -60.64 -9.25
C ASP A 305 -31.54 -61.30 -9.40
N SER A 306 -32.50 -60.65 -10.06
CA SER A 306 -33.81 -61.23 -10.40
C SER A 306 -33.69 -62.51 -11.23
N ALA A 307 -32.86 -62.50 -12.29
CA ALA A 307 -32.59 -63.68 -13.09
C ALA A 307 -31.93 -64.81 -12.27
N ASN A 308 -30.99 -64.47 -11.41
CA ASN A 308 -30.27 -65.42 -10.56
C ASN A 308 -31.19 -66.06 -9.51
N GLU A 309 -32.08 -65.29 -8.89
CA GLU A 309 -33.11 -65.80 -7.97
C GLU A 309 -34.07 -66.76 -8.66
N LYS A 310 -34.57 -66.40 -9.86
CA LYS A 310 -35.45 -67.27 -10.67
C LYS A 310 -34.74 -68.57 -11.03
N SER A 311 -33.48 -68.52 -11.43
CA SER A 311 -32.68 -69.72 -11.73
C SER A 311 -32.48 -70.60 -10.50
N THR A 312 -32.14 -70.01 -9.36
CA THR A 312 -31.99 -70.74 -8.09
C THR A 312 -33.29 -71.43 -7.69
N ARG A 313 -34.43 -70.72 -7.83
CA ARG A 313 -35.76 -71.26 -7.57
C ARG A 313 -36.09 -72.42 -8.51
N MET A 314 -35.76 -72.31 -9.79
CA MET A 314 -35.96 -73.37 -10.78
C MET A 314 -35.16 -74.63 -10.42
N LEU A 315 -33.90 -74.47 -9.98
CA LEU A 315 -33.06 -75.59 -9.53
C LEU A 315 -33.63 -76.26 -8.27
N ALA A 316 -34.15 -75.46 -7.33
CA ALA A 316 -34.73 -75.97 -6.08
C ALA A 316 -36.04 -76.74 -6.26
N GLN A 317 -36.83 -76.46 -7.31
CA GLN A 317 -38.10 -77.14 -7.59
C GLN A 317 -37.96 -78.55 -8.20
N ASN A 318 -36.72 -79.04 -8.37
CA ASN A 318 -36.37 -80.33 -9.00
C ASN A 318 -37.01 -80.51 -10.39
N LEU A 319 -36.23 -80.18 -11.43
CA LEU A 319 -36.62 -80.19 -12.86
C LEU A 319 -37.29 -81.49 -13.35
N GLU A 320 -37.10 -82.61 -12.65
CA GLU A 320 -37.64 -83.93 -13.01
C GLU A 320 -39.17 -84.02 -12.92
N GLY A 321 -39.83 -83.12 -12.17
CA GLY A 321 -41.30 -83.09 -12.01
C GLY A 321 -42.04 -82.10 -12.92
N MET A 322 -41.32 -81.27 -13.69
CA MET A 322 -41.91 -80.21 -14.52
C MET A 322 -42.11 -80.66 -15.96
N ASP A 323 -43.18 -80.17 -16.60
CA ASP A 323 -43.37 -80.37 -18.03
C ASP A 323 -42.44 -79.45 -18.86
N ARG A 324 -42.17 -79.83 -20.12
CA ARG A 324 -41.25 -79.10 -21.01
C ARG A 324 -41.63 -77.62 -21.23
N ASN A 325 -42.91 -77.30 -21.34
CA ASN A 325 -43.42 -75.95 -21.54
C ASN A 325 -43.23 -75.09 -20.27
N GLN A 326 -43.40 -75.68 -19.08
CA GLN A 326 -43.14 -74.99 -17.81
C GLN A 326 -41.66 -74.60 -17.70
N ILE A 327 -40.75 -75.53 -18.00
CA ILE A 327 -39.30 -75.26 -18.01
C ILE A 327 -38.96 -74.21 -19.07
N ALA A 328 -39.54 -74.29 -20.26
CA ALA A 328 -39.34 -73.30 -21.32
C ALA A 328 -39.81 -71.90 -20.91
N SER A 329 -40.97 -71.78 -20.25
CA SER A 329 -41.48 -70.49 -19.75
C SER A 329 -40.56 -69.88 -18.69
N LEU A 330 -40.11 -70.67 -17.72
CA LEU A 330 -39.18 -70.20 -16.68
C LEU A 330 -37.84 -69.75 -17.27
N LEU A 331 -37.30 -70.49 -18.23
CA LEU A 331 -36.09 -70.11 -18.95
C LEU A 331 -36.28 -68.82 -19.74
N GLN A 332 -37.43 -68.63 -20.38
CA GLN A 332 -37.75 -67.39 -21.09
C GLN A 332 -37.84 -66.20 -20.12
N ASP A 333 -38.44 -66.37 -18.94
CA ASP A 333 -38.49 -65.32 -17.92
C ASP A 333 -37.11 -64.93 -17.38
N ILE A 334 -36.19 -65.89 -17.27
CA ILE A 334 -34.79 -65.64 -16.91
C ILE A 334 -34.10 -64.87 -18.04
N LEU A 335 -34.26 -65.30 -19.30
CA LEU A 335 -33.67 -64.62 -20.46
C LEU A 335 -34.15 -63.18 -20.58
N ASN A 336 -35.44 -62.92 -20.38
CA ASN A 336 -36.01 -61.57 -20.43
C ASN A 336 -35.43 -60.62 -19.36
N ASP A 337 -35.02 -61.14 -18.19
CA ASP A 337 -34.33 -60.34 -17.18
C ASP A 337 -32.85 -60.15 -17.52
N LEU A 338 -32.19 -61.19 -18.03
CA LEU A 338 -30.79 -61.10 -18.47
C LEU A 338 -30.60 -60.13 -19.65
N GLU A 339 -31.58 -60.00 -20.54
CA GLU A 339 -31.57 -59.03 -21.64
C GLU A 339 -31.59 -57.56 -21.17
N LYS A 340 -32.05 -57.29 -19.94
CA LYS A 340 -32.04 -55.93 -19.36
C LYS A 340 -30.67 -55.54 -18.80
N VAL A 341 -29.74 -56.49 -18.66
CA VAL A 341 -28.37 -56.25 -18.17
C VAL A 341 -27.58 -55.55 -19.27
N GLN A 342 -27.17 -54.30 -19.01
CA GLN A 342 -26.54 -53.46 -20.02
C GLN A 342 -25.03 -53.70 -20.14
N PRO A 343 -24.42 -53.48 -21.33
CA PRO A 343 -22.97 -53.60 -21.52
C PRO A 343 -22.19 -52.57 -20.72
N GLY A 344 -20.99 -52.94 -20.27
CA GLY A 344 -20.12 -52.07 -19.46
C GLY A 344 -20.54 -51.96 -17.98
N THR A 345 -21.32 -52.92 -17.48
CA THR A 345 -21.66 -53.07 -16.06
C THR A 345 -20.96 -54.27 -15.45
N THR A 346 -20.84 -54.33 -14.11
CA THR A 346 -20.13 -55.44 -13.45
C THR A 346 -20.83 -56.79 -13.61
N SER A 347 -22.14 -56.77 -13.83
CA SER A 347 -22.96 -57.98 -14.03
C SER A 347 -22.99 -58.47 -15.47
N HIS A 348 -22.55 -57.65 -16.44
CA HIS A 348 -22.67 -57.97 -17.87
C HIS A 348 -22.03 -59.30 -18.27
N ALA A 349 -20.78 -59.55 -17.85
CA ALA A 349 -20.08 -60.79 -18.22
C ALA A 349 -20.80 -62.04 -17.68
N ARG A 350 -21.20 -62.00 -16.40
CA ARG A 350 -21.93 -63.10 -15.75
C ARG A 350 -23.33 -63.30 -16.37
N ALA A 351 -24.01 -62.22 -16.72
CA ALA A 351 -25.30 -62.27 -17.38
C ALA A 351 -25.19 -62.92 -18.78
N ALA A 352 -24.15 -62.58 -19.55
CA ALA A 352 -23.90 -63.19 -20.86
C ALA A 352 -23.67 -64.71 -20.77
N ASP A 353 -22.88 -65.16 -19.79
CA ASP A 353 -22.64 -66.60 -19.56
C ASP A 353 -23.93 -67.34 -19.16
N MET A 354 -24.73 -66.74 -18.29
CA MET A 354 -26.02 -67.30 -17.87
C MET A 354 -27.02 -67.36 -19.02
N MET A 355 -27.04 -66.33 -19.87
CA MET A 355 -27.90 -66.23 -21.04
C MET A 355 -27.54 -67.30 -22.08
N LYS A 356 -26.23 -67.56 -22.29
CA LYS A 356 -25.75 -68.66 -23.14
C LYS A 356 -26.22 -70.02 -22.62
N SER A 357 -26.10 -70.24 -21.31
CA SER A 357 -26.52 -71.50 -20.67
C SER A 357 -28.03 -71.73 -20.76
N ALA A 358 -28.84 -70.69 -20.50
CA ALA A 358 -30.29 -70.75 -20.62
C ALA A 358 -30.75 -71.02 -22.07
N ASN A 359 -30.14 -70.36 -23.06
CA ASN A 359 -30.43 -70.59 -24.48
C ASN A 359 -30.09 -72.01 -24.94
N GLN A 360 -28.95 -72.55 -24.50
CA GLN A 360 -28.58 -73.95 -24.78
C GLN A 360 -29.61 -74.90 -24.21
N LYS A 361 -30.05 -74.68 -22.96
CA LYS A 361 -31.06 -75.54 -22.33
C LYS A 361 -32.41 -75.45 -23.03
N LEU A 362 -32.84 -74.25 -23.41
CA LEU A 362 -34.09 -74.03 -24.15
C LEU A 362 -34.07 -74.74 -25.51
N THR A 363 -32.92 -74.76 -26.18
CA THR A 363 -32.74 -75.47 -27.46
C THR A 363 -32.85 -76.99 -27.30
N GLN A 364 -32.43 -77.55 -26.18
CA GLN A 364 -32.55 -78.99 -25.88
C GLN A 364 -34.00 -79.43 -25.54
N LEU A 365 -34.88 -78.48 -25.23
CA LEU A 365 -36.29 -78.76 -24.89
C LEU A 365 -37.21 -78.78 -26.12
N LYS A 366 -36.78 -78.13 -27.20
CA LYS A 366 -37.38 -78.24 -28.53
C LYS A 366 -37.08 -79.62 -29.11
#